data_AF-A0A8C9J0Y8-F1
#
_entry.id   AF-A0A8C9J0Y8-F1
#
_cell.length_a   1.000
_cell.length_b   1.000
_cell.length_c   1.000
_cell.angle_alpha   90.00
_cell.angle_beta   90.00
_cell.angle_gamma   90.00
#
_symmetry.space_group_name_H-M   'P 1'
#
loop_
_entity.id
_entity.type
_entity.pdbx_description
1 polymer ?
#
loop_
_entity_poly.entity_id
_entity_poly.type
_entity_poly.pdbx_seq_one_letter_code
_entity_poly.pdbx_strand_id
1 'polypeptide(L)'
;MVSSTQVNFNLQALLEQLSQDELSKFKSLLRTVSLGNEAQKIPQKEVDEADGKQLAEILISHCHSYWTELATIQVFEKMHRMDLSERAKDELRGEQKSVHIVS
;
A
#
# COMPACT_ATOMS: atom_id res chain seq x y z
N MET A 1 23.74 0.67 -10.37
CA MET A 1 23.02 1.47 -9.37
C MET A 1 21.86 0.63 -8.90
N VAL A 2 21.71 0.48 -7.59
CA VAL A 2 20.86 -0.51 -6.92
C VAL A 2 19.44 -0.46 -7.50
N SER A 3 19.05 -1.50 -8.24
CA SER A 3 17.66 -1.78 -8.55
C SER A 3 17.03 -2.18 -7.22
N SER A 4 16.52 -1.18 -6.49
CA SER A 4 15.76 -1.39 -5.26
C SER A 4 14.67 -2.40 -5.58
N THR A 5 14.88 -3.59 -5.01
CA THR A 5 13.97 -4.71 -4.83
C THR A 5 12.62 -4.51 -5.50
N GLN A 6 12.45 -5.24 -6.60
CA GLN A 6 11.21 -5.49 -7.30
C GLN A 6 10.22 -6.14 -6.33
N VAL A 7 9.62 -5.32 -5.46
CA VAL A 7 8.40 -5.71 -4.77
C VAL A 7 7.36 -5.72 -5.87
N ASN A 8 6.89 -6.91 -6.23
CA ASN A 8 5.89 -7.08 -7.28
C ASN A 8 4.50 -6.55 -6.84
N PHE A 9 4.42 -5.95 -5.66
CA PHE A 9 3.29 -5.23 -5.12
C PHE A 9 3.12 -3.88 -5.82
N ASN A 10 2.20 -3.82 -6.77
CA ASN A 10 1.95 -2.61 -7.54
C ASN A 10 0.96 -1.69 -6.81
N LEU A 11 1.39 -1.18 -5.65
CA LEU A 11 0.58 -0.27 -4.82
C LEU A 11 0.04 0.90 -5.64
N GLN A 12 0.90 1.47 -6.49
CA GLN A 12 0.53 2.55 -7.39
C GLN A 12 -0.67 2.17 -8.25
N ALA A 13 -0.62 1.03 -8.96
CA ALA A 13 -1.73 0.60 -9.82
C ALA A 13 -3.01 0.31 -9.03
N LEU A 14 -2.92 -0.13 -7.77
CA LEU A 14 -4.07 -0.34 -6.90
C LEU A 14 -4.71 0.99 -6.47
N LEU A 15 -3.89 1.99 -6.14
CA LEU A 15 -4.36 3.33 -5.77
C LEU A 15 -4.88 4.14 -6.96
N GLU A 16 -4.31 3.97 -8.15
CA GLU A 16 -4.80 4.60 -9.39
C GLU A 16 -6.17 4.05 -9.83
N GLN A 17 -6.56 2.85 -9.38
CA GLN A 17 -7.91 2.29 -9.59
C GLN A 17 -8.96 2.90 -8.65
N LEU A 18 -8.56 3.70 -7.66
CA LEU A 18 -9.48 4.40 -6.79
C LEU A 18 -9.96 5.70 -7.45
N SER A 19 -11.25 5.96 -7.33
CA SER A 19 -11.79 7.30 -7.59
C SER A 19 -11.32 8.31 -6.53
N GLN A 20 -11.50 9.60 -6.78
CA GLN A 20 -11.08 10.66 -5.84
C GLN A 20 -11.78 10.55 -4.46
N ASP A 21 -13.05 10.11 -4.44
CA ASP A 21 -13.80 9.87 -3.20
C ASP A 21 -13.19 8.68 -2.42
N GLU A 22 -12.94 7.59 -3.13
CA GLU A 22 -12.33 6.38 -2.58
C GLU A 22 -10.91 6.61 -2.10
N LEU A 23 -10.12 7.42 -2.81
CA LEU A 23 -8.78 7.81 -2.42
C LEU A 23 -8.80 8.69 -1.16
N SER A 24 -9.76 9.63 -1.07
CA SER A 24 -9.96 10.43 0.14
C SER A 24 -10.32 9.56 1.34
N LYS A 25 -11.19 8.57 1.12
CA LYS A 25 -11.53 7.55 2.14
C LYS A 25 -10.33 6.68 2.49
N PHE A 26 -9.53 6.28 1.50
CA PHE A 26 -8.30 5.53 1.70
C PHE A 26 -7.34 6.29 2.62
N LYS A 27 -7.06 7.57 2.36
CA LYS A 27 -6.22 8.42 3.21
C LYS A 27 -6.74 8.51 4.64
N SER A 28 -8.05 8.69 4.81
CA SER A 28 -8.70 8.74 6.13
C SER A 28 -8.59 7.42 6.90
N LEU A 29 -8.83 6.29 6.23
CA LEU A 29 -8.70 4.96 6.81
C LEU A 29 -7.26 4.58 7.07
N LEU A 30 -6.34 4.98 6.19
CA LEU A 30 -4.91 4.77 6.37
C LEU A 30 -4.45 5.41 7.67
N ARG A 31 -4.88 6.65 7.98
CA ARG A 31 -4.65 7.31 9.28
C ARG A 31 -5.22 6.55 10.47
N THR A 32 -6.29 5.80 10.28
CA THR A 32 -6.95 5.03 11.33
C THR A 32 -6.28 3.66 11.54
N VAL A 33 -5.87 2.99 10.44
CA VAL A 33 -5.13 1.71 10.44
C VAL A 33 -3.68 1.91 10.90
N SER A 34 -3.19 3.13 10.73
CA SER A 34 -1.90 3.67 11.17
C SER A 34 -1.67 3.70 12.69
N LEU A 35 -2.21 2.73 13.42
CA LEU A 35 -2.17 2.61 14.89
C LEU A 35 -0.77 2.37 15.48
N GLY A 36 0.32 2.52 14.70
CA GLY A 36 1.71 2.34 15.14
C GLY A 36 2.60 3.55 14.80
N ASN A 37 3.75 3.63 15.49
CA ASN A 37 4.74 4.72 15.34
C ASN A 37 5.19 5.01 13.90
N GLU A 38 5.06 4.05 12.98
CA GLU A 38 5.45 4.22 11.57
C GLU A 38 4.62 5.29 10.85
N ALA A 39 3.33 5.41 11.20
CA ALA A 39 2.47 6.41 10.57
C ALA A 39 2.72 7.85 11.03
N GLN A 40 3.33 8.01 12.20
CA GLN A 40 3.81 9.33 12.64
C GLN A 40 4.97 9.84 11.79
N LYS A 41 5.69 8.94 11.10
CA LYS A 41 6.78 9.31 10.19
C LYS A 41 6.25 9.75 8.82
N ILE A 42 4.98 9.50 8.51
CA ILE A 42 4.40 9.85 7.23
C ILE A 42 3.96 11.33 7.27
N PRO A 43 4.42 12.17 6.32
CA PRO A 43 3.99 13.56 6.23
C PRO A 43 2.50 13.64 5.85
N GLN A 44 1.65 13.90 6.84
CA GLN A 44 0.20 13.96 6.66
C GLN A 44 -0.26 15.00 5.64
N LYS A 45 0.47 16.12 5.54
CA LYS A 45 0.21 17.17 4.57
C LYS A 45 0.41 16.68 3.13
N GLU A 46 1.49 15.94 2.90
CA GLU A 46 1.78 15.36 1.58
C GLU A 46 0.77 14.27 1.24
N VAL A 47 0.38 13.44 2.21
CA VAL A 47 -0.68 12.43 2.03
C VAL A 47 -2.01 13.06 1.62
N ASP A 48 -2.39 14.18 2.24
CA ASP A 48 -3.65 14.87 1.90
C ASP A 48 -3.62 15.43 0.47
N GLU A 49 -2.50 16.03 0.06
CA GLU A 49 -2.34 16.63 -1.27
C GLU A 49 -2.01 15.60 -2.38
N ALA A 50 -1.50 14.43 -2.03
CA ALA A 50 -1.05 13.41 -2.97
C ALA A 50 -2.17 12.78 -3.79
N ASP A 51 -1.92 12.57 -5.09
CA ASP A 51 -2.73 11.67 -5.91
C ASP A 51 -2.42 10.18 -5.61
N GLY A 52 -3.11 9.25 -6.27
CA GLY A 52 -2.92 7.81 -6.04
C GLY A 52 -1.49 7.34 -6.27
N LYS A 53 -0.78 7.95 -7.23
CA LYS A 53 0.62 7.63 -7.51
C LYS A 53 1.56 8.20 -6.46
N GLN A 54 1.42 9.49 -6.16
CA GLN A 54 2.23 10.16 -5.14
C GLN A 54 2.04 9.49 -3.78
N LEU A 55 0.82 9.08 -3.45
CA LEU A 55 0.52 8.37 -2.21
C LEU A 55 1.24 7.03 -2.14
N ALA A 56 1.30 6.28 -3.25
CA ALA A 56 2.07 5.04 -3.31
C ALA A 56 3.56 5.29 -3.05
N GLU A 57 4.15 6.29 -3.71
CA GLU A 57 5.56 6.65 -3.56
C GLU A 57 5.88 7.07 -2.12
N ILE A 58 5.02 7.88 -1.48
CA ILE A 58 5.17 8.27 -0.08
C ILE A 58 5.15 7.03 0.82
N LEU A 59 4.20 6.11 0.63
CA LEU A 59 4.10 4.91 1.46
C LEU A 59 5.28 3.96 1.27
N ILE A 60 5.78 3.80 0.04
CA ILE A 60 6.94 2.96 -0.26
C ILE A 60 8.23 3.59 0.26
N SER A 61 8.35 4.92 0.21
CA SER A 61 9.56 5.64 0.63
C SER A 61 9.65 5.84 2.15
N HIS A 62 8.52 6.00 2.84
CA HIS A 62 8.49 6.34 4.27
C HIS A 62 8.18 5.15 5.19
N CYS A 63 7.65 4.04 4.66
CA CYS A 63 7.26 2.88 5.45
C CYS A 63 7.92 1.60 4.95
N HIS A 64 8.05 0.63 5.86
CA HIS A 64 8.50 -0.73 5.50
C HIS A 64 7.51 -1.37 4.53
N SER A 65 8.01 -2.01 3.46
CA SER A 65 7.19 -2.68 2.44
C SER A 65 6.12 -3.59 3.03
N TYR A 66 6.51 -4.44 3.99
CA TYR A 66 5.61 -5.34 4.69
C TYR A 66 4.45 -4.63 5.43
N TRP A 67 4.76 -3.50 6.08
CA TRP A 67 3.72 -2.71 6.74
C TRP A 67 2.80 -2.05 5.71
N THR A 68 3.37 -1.50 4.64
CA THR A 68 2.63 -0.85 3.55
C THR A 68 1.67 -1.80 2.86
N GLU A 69 2.07 -3.05 2.62
CA GLU A 69 1.23 -4.10 2.06
C GLU A 69 0.05 -4.44 2.97
N LEU A 70 0.33 -4.71 4.27
CA LEU A 70 -0.72 -5.02 5.25
C LEU A 70 -1.68 -3.85 5.49
N ALA A 71 -1.16 -2.63 5.55
CA ALA A 71 -1.97 -1.43 5.72
C ALA A 71 -2.90 -1.24 4.51
N THR A 72 -2.37 -1.39 3.31
CA THR A 72 -3.14 -1.30 2.06
C THR A 72 -4.28 -2.32 2.01
N ILE A 73 -4.00 -3.58 2.33
CA ILE A 73 -5.02 -4.65 2.36
C ILE A 73 -6.13 -4.31 3.37
N GLN A 74 -5.75 -3.94 4.60
CA GLN A 74 -6.73 -3.59 5.64
C GLN A 74 -7.58 -2.37 5.29
N VAL A 75 -6.98 -1.35 4.66
CA VAL A 75 -7.73 -0.18 4.20
C VAL A 75 -8.71 -0.57 3.10
N PHE A 76 -8.30 -1.38 2.13
CA PHE A 76 -9.17 -1.89 1.06
C PHE A 76 -10.35 -2.69 1.60
N GLU A 77 -10.13 -3.55 2.61
CA GLU A 77 -11.20 -4.27 3.28
C GLU A 77 -12.18 -3.32 3.98
N LYS A 78 -11.68 -2.33 4.72
CA LYS A 78 -12.51 -1.33 5.42
C LYS A 78 -13.33 -0.44 4.50
N MET A 79 -12.86 -0.19 3.28
CA MET A 79 -13.61 0.56 2.27
C MET A 79 -14.52 -0.32 1.40
N HIS A 80 -14.62 -1.63 1.69
CA HIS A 80 -15.37 -2.63 0.90
C HIS A 80 -14.84 -2.86 -0.52
N ARG A 81 -13.58 -2.51 -0.80
CA ARG A 81 -12.89 -2.82 -2.05
C ARG A 81 -12.19 -4.18 -1.96
N MET A 82 -13.01 -5.23 -1.81
CA MET A 82 -12.51 -6.61 -1.73
C MET A 82 -11.78 -7.03 -3.01
N ASP A 83 -12.14 -6.46 -4.16
CA ASP A 83 -11.46 -6.65 -5.44
C ASP A 83 -9.97 -6.28 -5.37
N LEU A 84 -9.66 -5.11 -4.81
CA LEU A 84 -8.29 -4.64 -4.66
C LEU A 84 -7.58 -5.31 -3.49
N SER A 85 -8.29 -5.60 -2.39
CA SER A 85 -7.77 -6.35 -1.25
C SER A 85 -7.29 -7.75 -1.66
N GLU A 86 -8.11 -8.51 -2.39
CA GLU A 86 -7.74 -9.86 -2.82
C GLU A 86 -6.59 -9.82 -3.82
N ARG A 87 -6.56 -8.85 -4.73
CA ARG A 87 -5.42 -8.66 -5.64
C ARG A 87 -4.13 -8.32 -4.88
N ALA A 88 -4.20 -7.43 -3.91
CA ALA A 88 -3.09 -7.08 -3.03
C ALA A 88 -2.57 -8.31 -2.23
N LYS A 89 -3.48 -9.14 -1.71
CA LYS A 89 -3.14 -10.40 -1.04
C LYS A 89 -2.52 -11.42 -1.98
N ASP A 90 -3.00 -11.50 -3.23
CA ASP A 90 -2.46 -12.42 -4.22
C ASP A 90 -1.02 -12.03 -4.59
N GLU A 91 -0.77 -10.73 -4.81
CA GLU A 91 0.57 -10.18 -5.03
C GLU A 91 1.51 -10.51 -3.86
N LEU A 92 1.05 -10.31 -2.61
CA LEU A 92 1.81 -10.68 -1.40
C LEU A 92 2.08 -12.19 -1.28
N ARG A 93 1.10 -13.04 -1.64
CA ARG A 93 1.24 -14.51 -1.61
C ARG A 93 2.11 -15.03 -2.75
N GLY A 94 2.16 -14.33 -3.88
CA GLY A 94 2.98 -14.65 -5.05
C GLY A 94 4.47 -14.55 -4.75
N GLU A 95 4.91 -13.56 -3.96
CA GLU A 95 6.32 -13.37 -3.60
C GLU A 95 6.86 -14.49 -2.68
N GLN A 96 6.02 -15.04 -1.80
CA GLN A 96 6.41 -16.14 -0.90
C GLN A 96 6.67 -17.47 -1.65
N LYS A 97 6.10 -17.65 -2.86
CA LYS A 97 6.30 -18.89 -3.65
C LYS A 97 7.61 -18.93 -4.41
N SER A 98 8.28 -17.80 -4.67
CA SER A 98 9.52 -17.80 -5.46
C SER A 98 10.77 -18.18 -4.66
N VAL A 99 10.70 -18.23 -3.32
CA VAL A 99 11.87 -18.57 -2.46
C VAL A 99 12.01 -20.08 -2.22
N HIS A 100 11.06 -20.92 -2.66
CA HIS A 100 11.10 -22.37 -2.37
C HIS A 100 11.50 -23.27 -3.55
N ILE A 101 12.12 -22.73 -4.61
CA ILE A 101 12.68 -23.55 -5.70
C ILE A 101 14.16 -23.21 -5.90
N VAL A 102 14.97 -23.45 -4.87
CA VAL A 102 16.40 -23.77 -4.99
C VAL A 102 16.82 -24.48 -3.71
N SER A 103 16.64 -25.80 -3.69
CA SER A 103 17.35 -26.74 -2.81
C SER A 103 17.40 -28.10 -3.50
#